data_AF-A0A969BTX2-F1
#
_entry.id   AF-A0A969BTX2-F1
#
_cell.length_a   1.000
_cell.length_b   1.000
_cell.length_c   1.000
_cell.angle_alpha   90.00
_cell.angle_beta   90.00
_cell.angle_gamma   90.00
#
_symmetry.space_group_name_H-M   'P 1'
#
loop_
_entity.id
_entity.type
_entity.pdbx_description
1 polymer ?
#
loop_
_entity_poly.entity_id
_entity_poly.type
_entity_poly.pdbx_seq_one_letter_code
_entity_poly.pdbx_strand_id
1 'polypeptide(L)'
;MELHRVDCGSSNGFTDNYEFLLVKAQEFAAEPLIPPPLVTGRDLISLGLQPGPRFKEILEMIQTEQLEGRILDREPALDYLRALAAETFA
;
A
#
# COMPACT_ATOMS: atom_id res chain seq x y z
N MET A 1 17.95 -4.47 41.47
CA MET A 1 16.54 -4.58 41.04
C MET A 1 16.39 -3.80 39.76
N GLU A 2 16.33 -4.54 38.67
CA GLU A 2 16.34 -4.08 37.29
C GLU A 2 14.98 -3.49 36.92
N LEU A 3 14.98 -2.26 36.41
CA LEU A 3 13.81 -1.66 35.77
C LEU A 3 13.95 -1.87 34.27
N HIS A 4 13.18 -2.84 33.77
CA HIS A 4 12.89 -3.06 32.35
C HIS A 4 12.41 -1.74 31.73
N ARG A 5 13.27 -1.09 30.94
CA ARG A 5 12.83 -0.10 29.98
C ARG A 5 12.40 -0.81 28.71
N VAL A 6 11.15 -0.53 28.37
CA VAL A 6 10.36 -1.07 27.28
C VAL A 6 11.08 -0.96 25.94
N ASP A 7 10.78 -1.98 25.16
CA ASP A 7 11.36 -2.46 23.93
C ASP A 7 11.56 -1.43 22.80
N CYS A 8 12.64 -1.68 22.08
CA CYS A 8 12.81 -1.54 20.63
C CYS A 8 12.39 -0.21 19.99
N GLY A 9 13.31 0.75 20.06
CA GLY A 9 13.53 1.64 18.91
C GLY A 9 14.21 0.86 17.78
N SER A 10 13.43 0.09 17.00
CA SER A 10 13.86 -0.34 15.65
C SER A 10 13.33 0.71 14.67
N SER A 11 14.17 1.67 14.27
CA SER A 11 15.09 1.55 13.13
C SER A 11 14.35 1.28 11.81
N ASN A 12 14.14 2.37 11.07
CA ASN A 12 14.28 2.47 9.61
C ASN A 12 13.48 1.53 8.69
N GLY A 13 12.31 1.04 9.09
CA GLY A 13 11.43 0.17 8.26
C GLY A 13 10.68 0.87 7.12
N PHE A 14 11.25 1.88 6.46
CA PHE A 14 10.57 2.65 5.41
C PHE A 14 10.74 2.06 3.99
N THR A 15 11.55 1.01 3.82
CA THR A 15 11.90 0.48 2.48
C THR A 15 11.49 -0.97 2.26
N ASP A 16 11.28 -1.78 3.31
CA ASP A 16 10.95 -3.20 3.17
C ASP A 16 9.49 -3.46 2.74
N ASN A 17 8.56 -2.54 3.05
CA ASN A 17 7.14 -2.70 2.69
C ASN A 17 6.85 -2.47 1.20
N TYR A 18 7.67 -1.65 0.51
CA TYR A 18 7.53 -1.43 -0.93
C TYR A 18 8.00 -2.65 -1.72
N GLU A 19 9.05 -3.33 -1.24
CA GLU A 19 9.52 -4.57 -1.87
C GLU A 19 8.52 -5.71 -1.73
N PHE A 20 7.76 -5.81 -0.63
CA PHE A 20 6.73 -6.84 -0.47
C PHE A 20 5.67 -6.83 -1.59
N LEU A 21 5.27 -5.64 -2.05
CA LEU A 21 4.29 -5.49 -3.13
C LEU A 21 4.87 -5.85 -4.50
N LEU A 22 6.15 -5.52 -4.75
CA LEU A 22 6.85 -5.93 -5.96
C LEU A 22 7.13 -7.44 -5.98
N VAL A 23 7.37 -8.05 -4.82
CA VAL A 23 7.56 -9.49 -4.68
C VAL A 23 6.25 -10.25 -4.90
N LYS A 24 5.12 -9.74 -4.38
CA LYS A 24 3.80 -10.33 -4.68
C LYS A 24 3.40 -10.19 -6.15
N ALA A 25 3.77 -9.10 -6.82
CA ALA A 25 3.58 -8.97 -8.27
C ALA A 25 4.36 -10.02 -9.07
N GLN A 26 5.51 -10.49 -8.56
CA GLN A 26 6.33 -11.52 -9.21
C GLN A 26 5.85 -12.95 -8.94
N GLU A 27 5.15 -13.22 -7.85
CA GLU A 27 4.59 -14.56 -7.55
C GLU A 27 3.49 -15.00 -8.53
N PHE A 28 2.93 -14.10 -9.34
CA PHE A 28 1.90 -14.39 -10.35
C PHE A 28 2.42 -14.41 -11.80
N ALA A 29 3.73 -14.52 -12.03
CA ALA A 29 4.36 -14.46 -13.36
C ALA A 29 4.02 -15.64 -14.31
N ALA A 30 3.07 -16.53 -13.97
CA ALA A 30 2.63 -17.63 -14.80
C ALA A 30 1.25 -17.42 -15.48
N GLU A 31 0.56 -16.31 -15.19
CA GLU A 31 -0.81 -16.02 -15.65
C GLU A 31 -0.93 -14.55 -16.16
N PRO A 32 -2.03 -14.13 -16.82
CA PRO A 32 -2.00 -13.07 -17.83
C PRO A 32 -1.46 -11.75 -17.28
N LEU A 33 -0.81 -10.98 -18.16
CA LEU A 33 -0.14 -9.72 -17.86
C LEU A 33 -0.97 -8.83 -16.92
N ILE A 34 -0.71 -8.91 -15.61
CA ILE A 34 -1.36 -8.06 -14.62
C ILE A 34 -0.97 -6.61 -14.97
N PRO A 35 -1.95 -5.72 -15.19
CA PRO A 35 -1.63 -4.34 -15.54
C PRO A 35 -0.83 -3.69 -14.39
N PRO A 36 0.12 -2.78 -14.72
CA PRO A 36 0.93 -2.15 -13.70
C PRO A 36 0.04 -1.38 -12.71
N PRO A 37 0.37 -1.37 -11.41
CA PRO A 37 -0.44 -0.72 -10.40
C PRO A 37 -0.56 0.78 -10.67
N LEU A 38 -1.78 1.32 -10.53
CA LEU A 38 -2.07 2.74 -10.80
C LEU A 38 -1.52 3.68 -9.73
N VAL A 39 -1.42 3.19 -8.49
CA VAL A 39 -0.85 3.91 -7.34
C VAL A 39 0.11 3.02 -6.57
N THR A 40 0.96 3.64 -5.76
CA THR A 40 2.02 2.99 -5.00
C THR A 40 2.01 3.44 -3.55
N GLY A 41 2.76 2.75 -2.68
CA GLY A 41 2.95 3.19 -1.28
C GLY A 41 3.47 4.63 -1.14
N ARG A 42 4.21 5.15 -2.14
CA ARG A 42 4.65 6.56 -2.13
C ARG A 42 3.49 7.55 -2.22
N ASP A 43 2.43 7.18 -2.92
CA ASP A 43 1.22 7.99 -3.02
C ASP A 43 0.50 8.05 -1.67
N LEU A 44 0.47 6.93 -0.93
CA LEU A 44 -0.08 6.88 0.44
C LEU A 44 0.73 7.75 1.42
N ILE A 45 2.06 7.69 1.36
CA ILE A 45 2.95 8.53 2.19
C ILE A 45 2.73 10.02 1.86
N SER A 46 2.55 10.35 0.58
CA SER A 46 2.31 11.74 0.13
C SER A 46 0.98 12.30 0.64
N LEU A 47 0.01 11.45 0.95
CA LEU A 47 -1.24 11.80 1.61
C LEU A 47 -1.13 11.88 3.15
N GLY A 48 0.06 11.64 3.72
CA GLY A 48 0.33 11.72 5.15
C GLY A 48 0.06 10.42 5.92
N LEU A 49 -0.21 9.30 5.23
CA LEU A 49 -0.40 8.01 5.90
C LEU A 49 0.96 7.46 6.36
N GLN A 50 0.97 6.84 7.54
CA GLN A 50 2.15 6.17 8.08
C GLN A 50 2.23 4.74 7.55
N PRO A 51 3.40 4.27 7.04
CA PRO A 51 3.56 2.91 6.54
C PRO A 51 3.15 1.87 7.57
N GLY A 52 2.40 0.87 7.13
CA GLY A 52 1.89 -0.20 7.99
C GLY A 52 1.04 -1.21 7.21
N PRO A 53 0.49 -2.23 7.89
CA PRO A 53 -0.26 -3.32 7.25
C PRO A 53 -1.43 -2.82 6.38
N ARG A 54 -2.06 -1.71 6.77
CA ARG A 54 -3.14 -1.04 6.02
C ARG A 54 -2.74 -0.53 4.65
N PHE A 55 -1.46 -0.29 4.37
CA PHE A 55 -1.02 0.08 3.01
C PHE A 55 -1.34 -1.02 2.02
N LYS A 56 -1.11 -2.26 2.43
CA LYS A 56 -1.40 -3.42 1.60
C LYS A 56 -2.89 -3.49 1.28
N GLU A 57 -3.75 -3.37 2.30
CA GLU A 57 -5.21 -3.40 2.14
C GLU A 57 -5.69 -2.34 1.15
N ILE A 58 -5.23 -1.09 1.31
CA ILE A 58 -5.60 0.02 0.42
C ILE A 58 -5.15 -0.24 -1.02
N LEU A 59 -3.90 -0.69 -1.21
CA LEU A 59 -3.34 -0.95 -2.54
C LEU A 59 -4.02 -2.15 -3.21
N GLU A 60 -4.38 -3.19 -2.46
CA GLU A 60 -5.14 -4.35 -2.95
C GLU A 60 -6.57 -3.96 -3.35
N MET A 61 -7.23 -3.08 -2.61
CA MET A 61 -8.54 -2.55 -3.00
C MET A 61 -8.48 -1.80 -4.33
N ILE A 62 -7.50 -0.91 -4.50
CA ILE A 62 -7.34 -0.14 -5.74
C ILE A 62 -6.97 -1.06 -6.92
N GLN A 63 -6.10 -2.03 -6.69
CA GLN A 63 -5.74 -3.03 -7.70
C GLN A 63 -6.94 -3.91 -8.08
N THR A 64 -7.81 -4.23 -7.13
CA THR A 64 -9.05 -4.97 -7.41
C THR A 64 -9.97 -4.15 -8.32
N GLU A 65 -10.19 -2.88 -8.02
CA GLU A 65 -10.99 -1.99 -8.89
C GLU A 65 -10.35 -1.82 -10.28
N GLN A 66 -9.02 -1.90 -10.38
CA GLN A 66 -8.31 -1.91 -11.66
C GLN A 66 -8.56 -3.18 -12.46
N LEU A 67 -8.46 -4.36 -11.82
CA LEU A 67 -8.71 -5.64 -12.46
C LEU A 67 -10.19 -5.81 -12.87
N GLU A 68 -11.10 -5.24 -12.11
CA GLU A 68 -12.54 -5.16 -12.43
C GLU A 68 -12.85 -4.13 -13.54
N GLY A 69 -11.85 -3.38 -14.01
CA GLY A 69 -12.00 -2.39 -15.07
C GLY A 69 -12.75 -1.11 -14.66
N ARG A 70 -12.92 -0.87 -13.36
CA ARG A 70 -13.61 0.30 -12.80
C ARG A 70 -12.69 1.51 -12.69
N ILE A 71 -11.41 1.26 -12.43
CA ILE A 71 -10.35 2.27 -12.37
C ILE A 71 -9.27 1.89 -13.37
N LEU A 72 -9.15 2.61 -14.48
CA LEU A 72 -8.19 2.29 -15.53
C LEU A 72 -6.99 3.25 -15.56
N ASP A 73 -7.08 4.37 -14.84
CA ASP A 73 -6.13 5.46 -14.90
C ASP A 73 -5.69 5.93 -13.51
N ARG A 74 -4.52 6.57 -13.46
CA ARG A 74 -3.89 7.05 -12.22
C ARG A 74 -4.74 8.08 -11.48
N GLU A 75 -5.37 9.02 -12.19
CA GLU A 75 -6.17 10.09 -11.58
C GLU A 75 -7.37 9.54 -10.78
N PRO A 76 -8.26 8.71 -11.37
CA PRO A 76 -9.32 8.03 -10.61
C PRO A 76 -8.81 7.16 -9.46
N ALA A 77 -7.64 6.52 -9.63
CA ALA A 77 -7.03 5.72 -8.57
C ALA A 77 -6.58 6.57 -7.37
N LEU A 78 -6.05 7.77 -7.62
CA LEU A 78 -5.66 8.72 -6.57
C LEU A 78 -6.89 9.29 -5.85
N ASP A 79 -7.98 9.55 -6.56
CA ASP A 79 -9.23 10.00 -5.93
C ASP A 79 -9.84 8.92 -5.05
N TYR A 80 -9.87 7.68 -5.52
CA TYR A 80 -10.32 6.56 -4.71
C TYR A 80 -9.43 6.34 -3.49
N LEU A 81 -8.10 6.46 -3.66
CA LEU A 81 -7.15 6.42 -2.55
C LEU A 81 -7.44 7.50 -1.49
N ARG A 82 -7.74 8.73 -1.91
CA ARG A 82 -8.10 9.83 -0.98
C ARG A 82 -9.39 9.54 -0.22
N ALA A 83 -10.39 8.95 -0.88
CA ALA A 83 -11.62 8.54 -0.24
C ALA A 83 -11.38 7.47 0.83
N LEU A 84 -10.63 6.41 0.50
CA LEU A 84 -10.26 5.35 1.44
C LEU A 84 -9.47 5.90 2.64
N ALA A 85 -8.53 6.81 2.39
CA ALA A 85 -7.77 7.47 3.43
C ALA A 85 -8.67 8.29 4.36
N ALA A 86 -9.62 9.07 3.81
CA ALA A 86 -10.54 9.88 4.59
C ALA A 86 -11.46 9.04 5.50
N GLU A 87 -11.98 7.92 4.98
CA GLU A 87 -12.80 6.98 5.76
C GLU A 87 -12.03 6.37 6.94
N THR A 88 -10.71 6.28 6.87
CA THR A 88 -9.92 5.67 7.94
C THR A 88 -9.52 6.61 9.08
N PHE A 89 -9.76 7.92 8.92
CA PHE A 89 -9.55 8.92 9.97
C PHE A 89 -10.86 9.41 10.60
N ALA A 90 -12.01 8.90 10.12
CA ALA A 90 -13.34 9.14 10.70
C ALA A 90 -13.66 8.12 11.79
#